data_AF-A0A183DN54-F1
#
_entry.id   AF-A0A183DN54-F1
#
_cell.length_a   1.000
_cell.length_b   1.000
_cell.length_c   1.000
_cell.angle_alpha   90.00
_cell.angle_beta   90.00
_cell.angle_gamma   90.00
#
_symmetry.space_group_name_H-M   'P 1'
#
loop_
_entity.id
_entity.type
_entity.pdbx_description
1 polymer ?
#
loop_
_entity_poly.entity_id
_entity_poly.type
_entity_poly.pdbx_seq_one_letter_code
_entity_poly.pdbx_strand_id
1 'polypeptide(L)'
;MPSGERIQFGSNVNFIFETDSLSCASPATVSRMGIILVSEQDLSVQEIINHWLEEHTGANPNMLIWIQDHLYRLELETETVQPRKRKRNICLDWIWAKGILEVSLSNTSIVQNALSLLWNVTSRDEFLVALYRGLAPNLSPELRNEFAFEVQQFTFNLLLFDDAANYKTNENLPDSLFLVVFREANLPVKENPGIVYYDKRADSLTIYTDEVDMQLSNEQMLSSEKRPFVLTATAQANRDIVGAFFFISFSSLTITSALGIVEPIH
;
A
#
# COMPACT_ATOMS: atom_id res chain seq x y z
N MET A 1 39.07 16.53 23.23
CA MET A 1 39.28 15.09 23.07
C MET A 1 39.60 14.44 24.41
N PRO A 2 39.33 13.13 24.60
CA PRO A 2 39.70 12.41 25.83
C PRO A 2 41.20 12.50 26.18
N SER A 3 42.06 12.75 25.19
CA SER A 3 43.50 13.03 25.33
C SER A 3 43.83 14.41 25.92
N GLY A 4 42.85 15.30 26.10
CA GLY A 4 43.05 16.69 26.54
C GLY A 4 43.21 17.70 25.39
N GLU A 5 43.37 17.26 24.15
CA GLU A 5 43.40 18.13 22.96
C GLU A 5 42.08 18.91 22.79
N ARG A 6 42.16 20.17 22.36
CA ARG A 6 41.01 21.06 22.15
C ARG A 6 40.99 21.56 20.71
N ILE A 7 39.86 21.34 20.04
CA ILE A 7 39.62 21.83 18.68
C ILE A 7 38.61 22.97 18.77
N GLN A 8 38.95 24.13 18.20
CA GLN A 8 38.06 25.29 18.12
C GLN A 8 37.50 25.41 16.70
N PHE A 9 36.20 25.66 16.58
CA PHE A 9 35.54 25.89 15.31
C PHE A 9 35.41 27.40 15.06
N GLY A 10 35.61 27.82 13.81
CA GLY A 10 35.30 29.18 13.35
C GLY A 10 33.79 29.37 13.16
N SER A 11 33.37 30.59 12.83
CA SER A 11 31.96 30.93 12.56
C SER A 11 31.40 30.30 11.27
N ASN A 12 32.23 29.60 10.50
CA ASN A 12 31.88 28.92 9.26
C ASN A 12 31.40 27.47 9.48
N VAL A 13 31.26 27.03 10.72
CA VAL A 13 30.85 25.66 11.06
C VAL A 13 29.47 25.68 11.69
N ASN A 14 28.55 24.95 11.06
CA ASN A 14 27.22 24.67 11.60
C ASN A 14 27.08 23.17 11.83
N PHE A 15 26.39 22.80 12.90
CA PHE A 15 26.02 21.41 13.16
C PHE A 15 24.53 21.26 12.90
N ILE A 16 24.18 20.30 12.05
CA ILE A 16 22.80 19.93 11.76
C ILE A 16 22.60 18.52 12.30
N PHE A 17 21.51 18.34 13.02
CA PHE A 17 21.12 17.05 13.59
C PHE A 17 19.70 16.75 13.11
N GLU A 18 19.51 15.55 12.56
CA GLU A 18 18.21 15.01 12.21
C GLU A 18 17.84 13.96 13.28
N THR A 19 16.65 14.06 13.85
CA THR A 19 16.17 13.15 14.88
C THR A 19 14.65 13.03 14.80
N ASP A 20 14.14 11.83 15.04
CA ASP A 20 12.71 11.55 15.09
C ASP A 20 12.06 12.14 16.36
N SER A 21 12.76 12.05 17.49
CA SER A 21 12.25 12.50 18.79
C SER A 21 13.34 13.10 19.68
N LEU A 22 12.93 13.99 20.58
CA LEU A 22 13.78 14.57 21.64
C LEU A 22 13.42 14.03 23.03
N SER A 23 12.67 12.92 23.13
CA SER A 23 12.21 12.35 24.40
C SER A 23 13.33 12.03 25.40
N CYS A 24 14.51 11.66 24.91
CA CYS A 24 15.69 11.37 25.73
C CYS A 24 16.64 12.57 25.89
N ALA A 25 16.33 13.73 25.29
CA ALA A 25 17.20 14.89 25.32
C ALA A 25 16.99 15.70 26.61
N SER A 26 18.10 16.12 27.23
CA SER A 26 18.01 17.01 28.39
C SER A 26 17.58 18.43 27.97
N PRO A 27 16.83 19.18 28.81
CA PRO A 27 16.50 20.58 28.53
C PRO A 27 17.73 21.47 28.30
N ALA A 28 18.87 21.11 28.89
CA ALA A 28 20.14 21.81 28.69
C ALA A 28 20.72 21.62 27.28
N THR A 29 20.43 20.49 26.63
CA THR A 29 20.81 20.24 25.23
C THR A 29 19.91 21.04 24.29
N VAL A 30 18.59 20.92 24.50
CA VAL A 30 17.56 21.54 23.66
C VAL A 30 17.64 23.07 23.68
N SER A 31 17.99 23.68 24.83
CA SER A 31 18.11 25.14 24.95
C SER A 31 19.32 25.77 24.25
N ARG A 32 20.30 24.97 23.81
CA ARG A 32 21.54 25.45 23.17
C ARG A 32 21.48 25.44 21.64
N MET A 33 20.40 24.95 21.06
CA MET A 33 20.27 24.70 19.63
C MET A 33 19.00 25.32 19.06
N GLY A 34 19.05 25.74 17.81
CA GLY A 34 17.84 26.05 17.05
C GLY A 34 17.11 24.76 16.70
N ILE A 35 15.77 24.79 16.74
CA ILE A 35 14.93 23.63 16.42
C ILE A 35 14.05 24.00 15.24
N ILE A 36 14.05 23.14 14.23
CA ILE A 36 13.07 23.15 13.15
C ILE A 36 12.16 21.96 13.41
N LEU A 37 10.88 22.21 13.64
CA LEU A 37 9.88 21.16 13.78
C LEU A 37 9.24 20.93 12.41
N VAL A 38 9.24 19.69 11.95
CA VAL A 38 8.51 19.26 10.75
C VAL A 38 7.40 18.32 11.23
N SER A 39 6.16 18.62 10.87
CA SER A 39 5.01 17.79 11.19
C SER A 39 4.58 16.96 9.99
N GLU A 40 3.87 15.85 10.24
CA GLU A 40 3.24 15.09 9.14
C GLU A 40 2.20 15.91 8.37
N GLN A 41 1.63 16.95 8.98
CA GLN A 41 0.68 17.85 8.30
C GLN A 41 1.38 18.75 7.27
N ASP A 42 2.70 18.96 7.41
CA ASP A 42 3.49 19.75 6.46
C ASP A 42 3.88 18.94 5.20
N LEU A 43 3.66 17.62 5.21
CA LEU A 43 3.94 16.74 4.08
C LEU A 43 2.68 16.49 3.27
N SER A 44 2.62 17.06 2.07
CA SER A 44 1.48 16.92 1.18
C SER A 44 1.49 15.57 0.45
N VAL A 45 0.50 14.72 0.72
CA VAL A 45 0.27 13.48 -0.03
C VAL A 45 0.09 13.77 -1.53
N GLN A 46 -0.52 14.90 -1.86
CA GLN A 46 -0.67 15.36 -3.23
C GLN A 46 0.68 15.61 -3.91
N GLU A 47 1.65 16.21 -3.22
CA GLU A 47 2.99 16.45 -3.79
C GLU A 47 3.73 15.13 -4.06
N ILE A 48 3.61 14.14 -3.16
CA ILE A 48 4.20 12.81 -3.34
C ILE A 48 3.63 12.13 -4.59
N ILE A 49 2.31 12.17 -4.75
CA ILE A 49 1.63 11.57 -5.90
C ILE A 49 1.98 12.32 -7.20
N ASN A 50 2.00 13.65 -7.18
CA ASN A 50 2.36 14.45 -8.34
C ASN A 50 3.79 14.18 -8.79
N HIS A 51 4.74 14.14 -7.84
CA HIS A 51 6.12 13.80 -8.12
C HIS A 51 6.23 12.40 -8.73
N TRP A 52 5.55 11.41 -8.15
CA TRP A 52 5.54 10.04 -8.68
C TRP A 52 4.97 9.96 -10.10
N LEU A 53 3.91 10.72 -10.39
CA LEU A 53 3.32 10.83 -11.73
C LEU A 53 4.26 11.47 -12.74
N GLU A 54 5.03 12.49 -12.33
CA GLU A 54 6.04 13.14 -13.17
C GLU A 54 7.20 12.20 -13.50
N GLU A 55 7.66 11.39 -12.55
CA GLU A 55 8.68 10.37 -12.81
C GLU A 55 8.15 9.23 -13.69
N HIS A 56 6.85 8.91 -13.57
CA HIS A 56 6.14 7.90 -14.35
C HIS A 56 5.73 8.36 -15.76
N THR A 57 6.66 8.94 -16.51
CA THR A 57 6.43 9.48 -17.88
C THR A 57 5.91 8.46 -18.92
N GLY A 58 5.94 7.15 -18.63
CA GLY A 58 5.42 6.07 -19.49
C GLY A 58 4.10 5.43 -19.02
N ALA A 59 3.44 5.99 -18.00
CA ALA A 59 2.24 5.40 -17.42
C ALA A 59 1.02 5.44 -18.36
N ASN A 60 0.05 4.57 -18.07
CA ASN A 60 -1.26 4.58 -18.72
C ASN A 60 -1.87 6.00 -18.67
N PRO A 61 -2.45 6.52 -19.77
CA PRO A 61 -3.05 7.87 -19.78
C PRO A 61 -4.15 8.06 -18.74
N ASN A 62 -4.78 6.98 -18.27
CA ASN A 62 -5.80 7.01 -17.24
C ASN A 62 -5.25 6.89 -15.80
N MET A 63 -3.93 6.80 -15.60
CA MET A 63 -3.32 6.60 -14.28
C MET A 63 -3.73 7.70 -13.29
N LEU A 64 -3.67 8.96 -13.72
CA LEU A 64 -4.11 10.11 -12.91
C LEU A 64 -5.58 9.95 -12.48
N ILE A 65 -6.45 9.55 -13.41
CA ILE A 65 -7.88 9.36 -13.16
C ILE A 65 -8.08 8.23 -12.15
N TRP A 66 -7.39 7.09 -12.32
CA TRP A 66 -7.50 5.96 -11.41
C TRP A 66 -7.00 6.29 -10.00
N ILE A 67 -5.91 7.03 -9.87
CA ILE A 67 -5.42 7.51 -8.57
C ILE A 67 -6.44 8.43 -7.91
N GLN A 68 -7.00 9.39 -8.65
CA GLN A 68 -8.02 10.32 -8.15
C GLN A 68 -9.31 9.61 -7.72
N ASP A 69 -9.73 8.58 -8.46
CA ASP A 69 -10.96 7.84 -8.21
C ASP A 69 -10.82 6.82 -7.07
N HIS A 70 -9.64 6.23 -6.88
CA HIS A 70 -9.44 5.09 -6.00
C HIS A 70 -8.43 5.32 -4.85
N LEU A 71 -7.29 5.98 -5.09
CA LEU A 71 -6.20 6.10 -4.11
C LEU A 71 -6.25 7.37 -3.26
N TYR A 72 -6.29 8.54 -3.89
CA TYR A 72 -6.27 9.86 -3.24
C TYR A 72 -6.86 10.94 -4.14
N ARG A 73 -7.80 11.76 -3.63
CA ARG A 73 -8.32 12.89 -4.41
C ARG A 73 -7.32 14.03 -4.39
N LEU A 74 -6.73 14.31 -5.54
CA LEU A 74 -5.90 15.49 -5.75
C LEU A 74 -6.77 16.75 -5.83
N GLU A 75 -6.44 17.77 -5.04
CA GLU A 75 -7.08 19.08 -5.14
C GLU A 75 -6.51 19.79 -6.37
N LEU A 76 -7.32 19.92 -7.41
CA LEU A 76 -7.00 20.80 -8.54
C LEU A 76 -7.20 22.25 -8.07
N GLU A 77 -6.18 23.09 -8.23
CA GLU A 77 -6.17 24.54 -7.94
C GLU A 77 -7.13 25.38 -8.81
N THR A 78 -8.18 24.78 -9.37
CA THR A 78 -9.19 25.53 -10.09
C THR A 78 -10.13 26.21 -9.10
N GLU A 79 -9.78 27.45 -8.71
CA GLU A 79 -10.72 28.43 -8.20
C GLU A 79 -11.96 28.45 -9.12
N THR A 80 -13.12 28.03 -8.63
CA THR A 80 -14.46 28.63 -8.90
C THR A 80 -15.67 27.69 -8.76
N VAL A 81 -15.54 26.38 -8.52
CA VAL A 81 -16.73 25.51 -8.48
C VAL A 81 -16.95 24.90 -7.10
N GLN A 82 -18.10 25.23 -6.50
CA GLN A 82 -18.51 24.75 -5.18
C GLN A 82 -18.26 23.25 -5.00
N PRO A 83 -17.69 22.82 -3.85
CA PRO A 83 -17.43 21.42 -3.60
C PRO A 83 -18.76 20.68 -3.53
N ARG A 84 -19.07 19.89 -4.56
CA ARG A 84 -20.14 18.90 -4.47
C ARG A 84 -19.78 17.99 -3.31
N LYS A 85 -20.59 18.02 -2.24
CA LYS A 85 -20.58 17.08 -1.11
C LYS A 85 -20.90 15.66 -1.62
N ARG A 86 -20.00 15.05 -2.39
CA ARG A 86 -20.05 13.62 -2.69
C ARG A 86 -19.41 12.89 -1.52
N LYS A 87 -20.28 12.30 -0.71
CA LYS A 87 -19.93 11.38 0.37
C LYS A 87 -19.47 10.06 -0.25
N ARG A 88 -18.16 9.75 -0.21
CA ARG A 88 -17.61 8.51 0.37
C ARG A 88 -16.15 8.26 -0.04
N ASN A 89 -15.40 7.99 1.01
CA ASN A 89 -14.03 7.55 1.27
C ASN A 89 -13.19 7.07 0.10
N ILE A 90 -12.03 7.68 -0.03
CA ILE A 90 -10.94 7.26 -0.89
C ILE A 90 -10.11 6.20 -0.11
N CYS A 91 -9.36 5.28 -0.77
CA CYS A 91 -8.72 4.15 -0.06
C CYS A 91 -7.86 4.59 1.13
N LEU A 92 -7.12 5.70 0.99
CA LEU A 92 -6.34 6.27 2.09
C LEU A 92 -7.23 6.80 3.22
N ASP A 93 -8.36 7.48 2.92
CA ASP A 93 -9.31 7.91 3.96
C ASP A 93 -9.86 6.73 4.76
N TRP A 94 -10.12 5.60 4.08
CA TRP A 94 -10.58 4.39 4.75
C TRP A 94 -9.51 3.84 5.68
N ILE A 95 -8.26 3.75 5.22
CA ILE A 95 -7.13 3.28 6.02
C ILE A 95 -6.87 4.20 7.20
N TRP A 96 -6.90 5.52 7.02
CA TRP A 96 -6.69 6.47 8.11
C TRP A 96 -7.86 6.51 9.10
N ALA A 97 -9.09 6.23 8.66
CA ALA A 97 -10.26 6.21 9.54
C ALA A 97 -10.44 4.89 10.30
N LYS A 98 -10.13 3.74 9.67
CA LYS A 98 -10.43 2.39 10.19
C LYS A 98 -9.21 1.48 10.32
N GLY A 99 -8.13 1.76 9.60
CA GLY A 99 -6.99 0.85 9.45
C GLY A 99 -6.25 0.64 10.76
N ILE A 100 -6.51 -0.48 11.41
CA ILE A 100 -5.63 -0.99 12.45
C ILE A 100 -4.40 -1.54 11.72
N LEU A 101 -3.32 -0.76 11.76
CA LEU A 101 -2.06 -1.11 11.11
C LEU A 101 -1.30 -2.12 11.98
N GLU A 102 -0.78 -3.17 11.34
CA GLU A 102 0.03 -4.19 12.02
C GLU A 102 1.41 -3.64 12.41
N VAL A 103 1.91 -2.69 11.61
CA VAL A 103 3.17 -1.98 11.83
C VAL A 103 2.87 -0.48 11.86
N SER A 104 3.50 0.26 12.77
CA SER A 104 3.43 1.72 12.80
C SER A 104 4.09 2.29 11.55
N LEU A 105 3.29 2.86 10.64
CA LEU A 105 3.74 3.47 9.40
C LEU A 105 3.29 4.94 9.36
N SER A 106 4.12 5.79 8.78
CA SER A 106 3.72 7.18 8.48
C SER A 106 2.75 7.21 7.30
N ASN A 107 2.02 8.31 7.14
CA ASN A 107 1.14 8.52 5.99
C ASN A 107 1.89 8.44 4.66
N THR A 108 3.13 8.94 4.62
CA THR A 108 3.98 8.92 3.44
C THR A 108 4.38 7.50 3.04
N SER A 109 4.69 6.64 4.01
CA SER A 109 5.01 5.23 3.76
C SER A 109 3.81 4.46 3.20
N ILE A 110 2.60 4.69 3.71
CA ILE A 110 1.38 4.03 3.19
C ILE A 110 1.16 4.41 1.72
N VAL A 111 1.33 5.68 1.38
CA VAL A 111 1.21 6.18 0.00
C VAL A 111 2.29 5.56 -0.90
N GLN A 112 3.55 5.54 -0.46
CA GLN A 112 4.65 4.94 -1.21
C GLN A 112 4.44 3.43 -1.44
N ASN A 113 3.96 2.69 -0.43
CA ASN A 113 3.63 1.27 -0.58
C ASN A 113 2.56 1.04 -1.66
N ALA A 114 1.52 1.90 -1.73
CA ALA A 114 0.55 1.84 -2.81
C ALA A 114 1.20 2.13 -4.18
N LEU A 115 1.90 3.25 -4.30
CA LEU A 115 2.45 3.74 -5.56
C LEU A 115 3.53 2.81 -6.15
N SER A 116 4.33 2.17 -5.30
CA SER A 116 5.37 1.23 -5.75
C SER A 116 4.82 0.10 -6.62
N LEU A 117 3.65 -0.46 -6.31
CA LEU A 117 3.08 -1.55 -7.10
C LEU A 117 2.34 -1.11 -8.36
N LEU A 118 2.18 0.20 -8.59
CA LEU A 118 1.48 0.74 -9.75
C LEU A 118 2.38 0.89 -10.99
N TRP A 119 3.67 0.53 -10.90
CA TRP A 119 4.61 0.60 -12.01
C TRP A 119 4.18 -0.35 -13.15
N ASN A 120 4.15 0.13 -14.40
CA ASN A 120 3.75 -0.62 -15.61
C ASN A 120 2.33 -1.22 -15.61
N VAL A 121 1.41 -0.67 -14.82
CA VAL A 121 -0.01 -1.06 -14.86
C VAL A 121 -0.66 -0.60 -16.16
N THR A 122 -1.32 -1.51 -16.85
CA THR A 122 -1.87 -1.31 -18.20
C THR A 122 -3.39 -1.24 -18.26
N SER A 123 -4.09 -1.86 -17.31
CA SER A 123 -5.55 -1.91 -17.28
C SER A 123 -6.08 -1.49 -15.91
N ARG A 124 -7.38 -1.14 -15.86
CA ARG A 124 -8.05 -0.77 -14.61
C ARG A 124 -8.08 -1.94 -13.62
N ASP A 125 -8.27 -3.16 -14.10
CA ASP A 125 -8.34 -4.33 -13.24
C ASP A 125 -6.98 -4.66 -12.62
N GLU A 126 -5.92 -4.53 -13.43
CA GLU A 126 -4.54 -4.61 -12.95
C GLU A 126 -4.25 -3.54 -11.90
N PHE A 127 -4.70 -2.30 -12.13
CA PHE A 127 -4.58 -1.19 -11.19
C PHE A 127 -5.22 -1.52 -9.83
N LEU A 128 -6.46 -2.04 -9.84
CA LEU A 128 -7.17 -2.35 -8.60
C LEU A 128 -6.48 -3.48 -7.80
N VAL A 129 -5.99 -4.51 -8.50
CA VAL A 129 -5.22 -5.59 -7.88
C VAL A 129 -3.91 -5.06 -7.29
N ALA A 130 -3.18 -4.24 -8.03
CA ALA A 130 -1.94 -3.62 -7.58
C ALA A 130 -2.16 -2.71 -6.36
N LEU A 131 -3.21 -1.87 -6.40
CA LEU A 131 -3.60 -0.99 -5.31
C LEU A 131 -3.93 -1.79 -4.04
N TYR A 132 -4.74 -2.86 -4.17
CA TYR A 132 -5.03 -3.76 -3.05
C TYR A 132 -3.73 -4.37 -2.49
N ARG A 133 -2.85 -4.90 -3.35
CA ARG A 133 -1.58 -5.51 -2.94
C ARG A 133 -0.63 -4.53 -2.26
N GLY A 134 -0.67 -3.24 -2.59
CA GLY A 134 0.20 -2.22 -2.00
C GLY A 134 -0.30 -1.73 -0.63
N LEU A 135 -1.61 -1.80 -0.41
CA LEU A 135 -2.25 -1.24 0.79
C LEU A 135 -2.65 -2.30 1.82
N ALA A 136 -3.19 -3.44 1.39
CA ALA A 136 -3.70 -4.49 2.26
C ALA A 136 -2.66 -5.10 3.22
N PRO A 137 -1.38 -5.28 2.85
CA PRO A 137 -0.37 -5.80 3.77
C PRO A 137 -0.13 -4.92 5.00
N ASN A 138 -0.42 -3.62 4.91
CA ASN A 138 -0.30 -2.70 6.04
C ASN A 138 -1.40 -2.92 7.09
N LEU A 139 -2.51 -3.55 6.70
CA LEU A 139 -3.68 -3.80 7.54
C LEU A 139 -3.57 -5.14 8.27
N SER A 140 -4.21 -5.22 9.43
CA SER A 140 -4.42 -6.48 10.13
C SER A 140 -5.19 -7.47 9.22
N PRO A 141 -4.91 -8.79 9.31
CA PRO A 141 -5.54 -9.79 8.45
C PRO A 141 -7.07 -9.76 8.43
N GLU A 142 -7.70 -9.41 9.56
CA GLU A 142 -9.15 -9.34 9.73
C GLU A 142 -9.78 -8.24 8.87
N LEU A 143 -9.05 -7.13 8.64
CA LEU A 143 -9.51 -5.99 7.86
C LEU A 143 -9.23 -6.11 6.37
N ARG A 144 -8.36 -7.04 5.95
CA ARG A 144 -7.96 -7.20 4.53
C ARG A 144 -9.13 -7.60 3.64
N ASN A 145 -10.08 -8.38 4.16
CA ASN A 145 -11.27 -8.79 3.43
C ASN A 145 -12.25 -7.61 3.31
N GLU A 146 -12.48 -6.85 4.39
CA GLU A 146 -13.31 -5.63 4.35
C GLU A 146 -12.73 -4.60 3.37
N PHE A 147 -11.41 -4.40 3.42
CA PHE A 147 -10.71 -3.46 2.53
C PHE A 147 -10.80 -3.86 1.05
N ALA A 148 -10.78 -5.15 0.73
CA ALA A 148 -10.95 -5.62 -0.66
C ALA A 148 -12.29 -5.16 -1.26
N PHE A 149 -13.37 -5.18 -0.46
CA PHE A 149 -14.67 -4.66 -0.89
C PHE A 149 -14.63 -3.17 -1.17
N GLU A 150 -13.93 -2.40 -0.33
CA GLU A 150 -13.84 -0.95 -0.48
C GLU A 150 -13.09 -0.60 -1.75
N VAL A 151 -11.91 -1.20 -2.01
CA VAL A 151 -11.14 -1.00 -3.26
C VAL A 151 -12.01 -1.22 -4.50
N GLN A 152 -12.92 -2.19 -4.45
CA GLN A 152 -13.77 -2.59 -5.56
C GLN A 152 -15.08 -1.76 -5.68
N GLN A 153 -15.72 -1.36 -4.57
CA GLN A 153 -16.98 -0.60 -4.54
C GLN A 153 -16.90 0.74 -5.29
N PHE A 154 -15.70 1.27 -5.52
CA PHE A 154 -15.46 2.46 -6.34
C PHE A 154 -15.61 2.23 -7.85
N THR A 155 -15.69 0.98 -8.30
CA THR A 155 -15.95 0.60 -9.70
C THR A 155 -17.44 0.68 -10.07
N PHE A 156 -18.34 0.51 -9.09
CA PHE A 156 -19.78 0.37 -9.31
C PHE A 156 -20.57 1.69 -9.17
N ASN A 157 -19.98 2.70 -8.53
CA ASN A 157 -20.65 3.95 -8.18
C ASN A 157 -20.79 4.97 -9.34
N LEU A 158 -20.43 4.61 -10.59
CA LEU A 158 -20.75 5.47 -11.75
C LEU A 158 -22.09 5.09 -12.44
N LEU A 159 -22.76 4.02 -12.02
CA LEU A 159 -23.98 3.52 -12.69
C LEU A 159 -25.26 3.54 -11.85
N LEU A 160 -25.23 3.85 -10.54
CA LEU A 160 -26.41 3.69 -9.66
C LEU A 160 -26.72 4.86 -8.71
N PHE A 161 -26.33 6.09 -9.07
CA PHE A 161 -26.73 7.28 -8.30
C PHE A 161 -28.11 7.85 -8.68
N ASP A 162 -29.09 7.00 -9.00
CA ASP A 162 -30.51 7.40 -8.95
C ASP A 162 -31.31 6.69 -7.84
N ASP A 163 -30.89 5.52 -7.33
CA ASP A 163 -31.75 4.73 -6.41
C ASP A 163 -31.20 4.53 -4.98
N ALA A 164 -29.96 4.91 -4.69
CA ALA A 164 -29.34 4.69 -3.37
C ALA A 164 -29.91 5.54 -2.22
N ALA A 165 -30.86 6.44 -2.48
CA ALA A 165 -31.56 7.20 -1.44
C ALA A 165 -32.51 6.33 -0.58
N ASN A 166 -32.84 5.11 -1.02
CA ASN A 166 -33.81 4.24 -0.35
C ASN A 166 -33.23 3.19 0.60
N TYR A 167 -31.92 2.97 0.63
CA TYR A 167 -31.30 2.03 1.58
C TYR A 167 -30.78 2.76 2.82
N LYS A 168 -31.70 3.39 3.55
CA LYS A 168 -31.48 3.68 4.97
C LYS A 168 -31.92 2.47 5.79
N THR A 169 -31.08 2.13 6.77
CA THR A 169 -31.40 1.32 7.95
C THR A 169 -31.95 -0.08 7.65
N ASN A 170 -31.07 -1.07 7.52
CA ASN A 170 -31.38 -2.42 7.99
C ASN A 170 -30.08 -3.16 8.31
N GLU A 171 -29.97 -3.64 9.55
CA GLU A 171 -28.85 -4.40 10.12
C GLU A 171 -28.68 -5.81 9.52
N ASN A 172 -29.15 -6.04 8.30
CA ASN A 172 -28.97 -7.30 7.60
C ASN A 172 -28.71 -6.99 6.12
N LEU A 173 -27.44 -6.74 5.78
CA LEU A 173 -27.01 -6.86 4.39
C LEU A 173 -26.98 -8.36 4.04
N PRO A 174 -27.63 -8.80 2.96
CA PRO A 174 -27.60 -10.21 2.56
C PRO A 174 -26.17 -10.69 2.28
N ASP A 175 -25.88 -11.95 2.61
CA ASP A 175 -24.58 -12.61 2.44
C ASP A 175 -24.00 -12.55 1.01
N SER A 176 -24.85 -12.23 0.04
CA SER A 176 -24.55 -12.02 -1.38
C SER A 176 -23.88 -10.66 -1.70
N LEU A 177 -23.79 -9.74 -0.74
CA LEU A 177 -23.03 -8.48 -0.87
C LEU A 177 -21.53 -8.64 -0.51
N PHE A 178 -21.12 -9.81 -0.04
CA PHE A 178 -19.73 -10.14 0.32
C PHE A 178 -19.01 -10.94 -0.78
N LEU A 179 -19.28 -10.66 -2.05
CA LEU A 179 -18.48 -11.17 -3.17
C LEU A 179 -17.51 -10.09 -3.65
N VAL A 180 -16.21 -10.41 -3.67
CA VAL A 180 -15.21 -9.57 -4.34
C VAL A 180 -15.38 -9.76 -5.84
N VAL A 181 -16.27 -8.96 -6.43
CA VAL A 181 -16.68 -9.05 -7.85
C VAL A 181 -15.83 -8.12 -8.71
N PHE A 182 -14.68 -8.58 -9.15
CA PHE A 182 -14.04 -7.86 -10.25
C PHE A 182 -14.73 -8.23 -11.58
N ARG A 183 -15.30 -7.24 -12.29
CA ARG A 183 -16.01 -7.41 -13.59
C ARG A 183 -17.04 -8.55 -13.65
N GLU A 184 -18.02 -8.59 -12.75
CA GLU A 184 -19.09 -9.63 -12.79
C GLU A 184 -18.58 -11.08 -12.69
N ALA A 185 -17.26 -11.31 -12.52
CA ALA A 185 -16.71 -12.61 -12.25
C ALA A 185 -17.01 -12.94 -10.79
N ASN A 186 -17.93 -13.88 -10.58
CA ASN A 186 -18.17 -14.53 -9.29
C ASN A 186 -16.95 -15.40 -8.94
N LEU A 187 -15.80 -14.78 -8.70
CA LEU A 187 -14.65 -15.50 -8.19
C LEU A 187 -14.97 -15.88 -6.73
N PRO A 188 -14.78 -17.15 -6.32
CA PRO A 188 -15.08 -17.62 -4.97
C PRO A 188 -13.99 -17.14 -4.00
N VAL A 189 -13.95 -15.84 -3.75
CA VAL A 189 -12.85 -15.14 -3.06
C VAL A 189 -13.34 -14.47 -1.78
N LYS A 190 -14.45 -14.97 -1.20
CA LYS A 190 -15.02 -14.42 0.04
C LYS A 190 -14.04 -14.55 1.23
N GLU A 191 -13.14 -15.53 1.19
CA GLU A 191 -12.25 -15.82 2.31
C GLU A 191 -10.83 -15.22 2.17
N ASN A 192 -10.30 -15.06 0.94
CA ASN A 192 -8.93 -14.56 0.73
C ASN A 192 -8.75 -13.78 -0.60
N PRO A 193 -8.97 -12.46 -0.62
CA PRO A 193 -8.75 -11.59 -1.79
C PRO A 193 -7.30 -11.53 -2.26
N GLY A 194 -6.34 -11.88 -1.42
CA GLY A 194 -4.91 -11.82 -1.74
C GLY A 194 -4.46 -12.76 -2.85
N ILE A 195 -5.24 -13.79 -3.19
CA ILE A 195 -4.87 -14.76 -4.25
C ILE A 195 -5.34 -14.34 -5.65
N VAL A 196 -6.04 -13.21 -5.77
CA VAL A 196 -6.45 -12.68 -7.08
C VAL A 196 -5.26 -12.03 -7.76
N TYR A 197 -5.11 -12.30 -9.05
CA TYR A 197 -4.14 -11.64 -9.90
C TYR A 197 -4.75 -11.31 -11.27
N TYR A 198 -4.13 -10.33 -11.93
CA TYR A 198 -4.47 -9.98 -13.30
C TYR A 198 -3.53 -10.70 -14.27
N ASP A 199 -4.09 -11.55 -15.12
CA ASP A 199 -3.34 -12.22 -16.17
C ASP A 199 -3.26 -11.32 -17.41
N LYS A 200 -2.08 -10.72 -17.63
CA LYS A 200 -1.81 -9.88 -18.81
C LYS A 200 -1.96 -10.62 -20.12
N ARG A 201 -1.79 -11.95 -20.15
CA ARG A 201 -1.90 -12.76 -21.38
C ARG A 201 -3.35 -12.99 -21.77
N ALA A 202 -4.20 -13.24 -20.76
CA ALA A 202 -5.63 -13.48 -20.96
C ALA A 202 -6.48 -12.19 -20.88
N ASP A 203 -5.90 -11.05 -20.51
CA ASP A 203 -6.60 -9.79 -20.22
C ASP A 203 -7.80 -10.01 -19.28
N SER A 204 -7.58 -10.79 -18.22
CA SER A 204 -8.64 -11.18 -17.30
C SER A 204 -8.11 -11.43 -15.90
N LEU A 205 -9.03 -11.39 -14.93
CA LEU A 205 -8.71 -11.69 -13.54
C LEU A 205 -8.85 -13.16 -13.27
N THR A 206 -7.84 -13.70 -12.60
CA THR A 206 -7.71 -15.12 -12.29
C THR A 206 -7.27 -15.29 -10.84
N ILE A 207 -7.40 -16.50 -10.31
CA ILE A 207 -6.96 -16.87 -8.97
C ILE A 207 -5.76 -17.79 -9.06
N TYR A 208 -4.78 -17.62 -8.16
CA TYR A 208 -3.74 -18.64 -8.01
C TYR A 208 -4.37 -19.93 -7.49
N THR A 209 -3.82 -21.06 -7.93
CA THR A 209 -4.22 -22.40 -7.49
C THR A 209 -2.99 -23.14 -6.99
N ASP A 210 -3.14 -23.99 -5.99
CA ASP A 210 -2.03 -24.77 -5.45
C ASP A 210 -1.41 -25.67 -6.53
N GLU A 211 -0.08 -25.62 -6.67
CA GLU A 211 0.65 -26.56 -7.52
C GLU A 211 0.82 -27.89 -6.78
N VAL A 212 0.03 -28.89 -7.17
CA VAL A 212 -0.01 -30.21 -6.51
C VAL A 212 1.01 -31.20 -7.12
N ASP A 213 1.45 -30.94 -8.35
CA ASP A 213 2.28 -31.84 -9.14
C ASP A 213 3.79 -31.54 -8.99
N MET A 214 4.34 -31.83 -7.81
CA MET A 214 5.78 -31.72 -7.57
C MET A 214 6.48 -33.07 -7.71
N GLN A 215 7.39 -33.19 -8.68
CA GLN A 215 8.29 -34.34 -8.76
C GLN A 215 9.39 -34.20 -7.70
N LEU A 216 9.37 -35.06 -6.69
CA LEU A 216 10.28 -35.01 -5.55
C LEU A 216 11.34 -36.11 -5.64
N SER A 217 12.61 -35.74 -5.55
CA SER A 217 13.69 -36.71 -5.34
C SER A 217 13.99 -36.91 -3.85
N ASN A 218 14.45 -38.11 -3.47
CA ASN A 218 14.87 -38.40 -2.10
C ASN A 218 16.00 -37.46 -1.63
N GLU A 219 16.90 -37.05 -2.54
CA GLU A 219 17.98 -36.12 -2.23
C GLU A 219 17.46 -34.72 -1.85
N GLN A 220 16.42 -34.23 -2.53
CA GLN A 220 15.79 -32.94 -2.22
C GLN A 220 15.08 -32.95 -0.86
N MET A 221 14.44 -34.06 -0.50
CA MET A 221 13.76 -34.20 0.80
C MET A 221 14.73 -34.22 1.98
N LEU A 222 15.95 -34.71 1.78
CA LEU A 222 16.98 -34.81 2.82
C LEU A 222 17.81 -33.52 2.96
N SER A 223 17.70 -32.59 2.00
CA SER A 223 18.40 -31.30 2.08
C SER A 223 17.80 -30.41 3.17
N SER A 224 18.62 -29.96 4.13
CA SER A 224 18.20 -28.99 5.14
C SER A 224 18.03 -27.58 4.57
N GLU A 225 18.80 -27.23 3.55
CA GLU A 225 18.85 -25.88 2.95
C GLU A 225 17.92 -25.72 1.74
N LYS A 226 17.71 -26.79 0.95
CA LYS A 226 16.90 -26.76 -0.27
C LYS A 226 15.72 -27.72 -0.16
N ARG A 227 14.91 -27.51 0.88
CA ARG A 227 13.67 -28.27 1.02
C ARG A 227 12.74 -27.93 -0.15
N PRO A 228 12.06 -28.95 -0.70
CA PRO A 228 11.03 -28.70 -1.70
C PRO A 228 9.96 -27.78 -1.11
N PHE A 229 9.65 -26.71 -1.83
CA PHE A 229 8.69 -25.68 -1.41
C PHE A 229 7.44 -25.77 -2.26
N VAL A 230 6.33 -26.21 -1.65
CA VAL A 230 5.03 -26.30 -2.33
C VAL A 230 4.53 -24.89 -2.64
N LEU A 231 4.34 -24.61 -3.93
CA LEU A 231 3.81 -23.33 -4.39
C LEU A 231 2.29 -23.31 -4.20
N THR A 232 1.87 -23.03 -2.98
CA THR A 232 0.46 -22.74 -2.67
C THR A 232 0.03 -21.43 -3.34
N ALA A 233 -1.28 -21.22 -3.48
CA ALA A 233 -1.85 -20.01 -4.06
C ALA A 233 -1.34 -18.74 -3.36
N THR A 234 -1.29 -18.76 -2.02
CA THR A 234 -0.75 -17.66 -1.21
C THR A 234 0.76 -17.48 -1.43
N ALA A 235 1.52 -18.57 -1.54
CA ALA A 235 2.96 -18.48 -1.80
C ALA A 235 3.27 -17.89 -3.17
N GLN A 236 2.48 -18.24 -4.18
CA GLN A 236 2.56 -17.64 -5.52
C GLN A 236 2.20 -16.15 -5.49
N ALA A 237 1.12 -15.76 -4.79
CA ALA A 237 0.76 -14.36 -4.63
C ALA A 237 1.87 -13.55 -3.95
N ASN A 238 2.43 -14.06 -2.86
CA ASN A 238 3.54 -13.41 -2.15
C ASN A 238 4.80 -13.31 -3.01
N ARG A 239 5.14 -14.38 -3.75
CA ARG A 239 6.27 -14.37 -4.70
C ARG A 239 6.11 -13.27 -5.73
N ASP A 240 4.90 -13.11 -6.29
CA ASP A 240 4.66 -12.12 -7.33
C ASP A 240 4.66 -10.68 -6.78
N ILE A 241 4.17 -10.47 -5.55
CA ILE A 241 4.30 -9.17 -4.84
C ILE A 241 5.76 -8.83 -4.62
N VAL A 242 6.52 -9.75 -4.00
CA VAL A 242 7.96 -9.57 -3.73
C VAL A 242 8.74 -9.36 -5.03
N GLY A 243 8.41 -10.12 -6.08
CA GLY A 243 9.00 -9.97 -7.40
C GLY A 243 8.77 -8.58 -8.00
N ALA A 244 7.57 -8.01 -7.86
CA ALA A 244 7.27 -6.67 -8.34
C ALA A 244 8.18 -5.60 -7.70
N PHE A 245 8.50 -5.73 -6.41
CA PHE A 245 9.43 -4.82 -5.73
C PHE A 245 10.88 -4.96 -6.21
N PHE A 246 11.34 -6.16 -6.55
CA PHE A 246 12.72 -6.37 -7.05
C PHE A 246 12.95 -5.82 -8.46
N PHE A 247 11.91 -5.72 -9.29
CA PHE A 247 12.03 -5.12 -10.61
C PHE A 247 12.07 -3.58 -10.57
N ILE A 248 11.67 -2.97 -9.45
CA ILE A 248 11.71 -1.52 -9.23
C ILE A 248 13.03 -1.22 -8.50
N SER A 249 14.02 -0.75 -9.27
CA SER A 249 15.35 -0.43 -8.75
C SER A 249 15.23 0.49 -7.52
N PHE A 250 15.86 0.09 -6.40
CA PHE A 250 15.98 0.82 -5.12
C PHE A 250 14.88 0.68 -4.05
N SER A 251 14.07 -0.38 -4.08
CA SER A 251 13.10 -0.64 -2.99
C SER A 251 13.64 -1.63 -1.94
N SER A 252 13.73 -1.21 -0.67
CA SER A 252 13.95 -2.14 0.47
C SER A 252 12.60 -2.68 0.95
N LEU A 253 12.48 -4.00 1.11
CA LEU A 253 11.25 -4.66 1.58
C LEU A 253 11.50 -5.44 2.88
N THR A 254 10.55 -5.34 3.80
CA THR A 254 10.52 -6.10 5.06
C THR A 254 9.35 -7.08 5.05
N ILE A 255 9.60 -8.34 5.45
CA ILE A 255 8.55 -9.36 5.55
C ILE A 255 8.20 -9.57 7.03
N THR A 256 6.92 -9.42 7.37
CA THR A 256 6.41 -9.67 8.72
C THR A 256 5.72 -11.03 8.80
N SER A 257 5.76 -11.65 9.98
CA SER A 257 5.08 -12.92 10.25
C SER A 257 4.61 -12.97 11.71
N ALA A 258 3.74 -13.94 12.02
CA ALA A 258 3.26 -14.17 13.39
C ALA A 258 4.38 -14.49 14.41
N LEU A 259 5.57 -14.90 13.95
CA LEU A 259 6.75 -15.15 14.79
C LEU A 259 7.65 -13.90 14.93
N GLY A 260 7.29 -12.78 14.31
CA GLY A 260 8.05 -11.53 14.28
C GLY A 260 8.50 -11.11 12.87
N ILE A 261 9.25 -10.01 12.81
CA ILE A 261 9.84 -9.47 11.59
C ILE A 261 10.97 -10.39 11.11
N VAL A 262 10.88 -10.84 9.86
CA VAL A 262 12.00 -11.49 9.16
C VAL A 262 12.84 -10.37 8.56
N GLU A 263 14.15 -10.38 8.84
CA GLU A 263 15.10 -9.32 8.44
C GLU A 263 14.96 -8.91 6.96
N PRO A 264 15.23 -7.63 6.62
CA PRO A 264 15.07 -7.11 5.26
C PRO A 264 15.89 -7.91 4.25
N ILE A 265 15.30 -8.19 3.09
CA ILE A 265 16.00 -8.82 1.97
C ILE A 265 16.65 -7.68 1.17
N HIS A 266 17.99 -7.61 1.20
CA HIS A 266 18.79 -6.65 0.45
C HIS A 266 19.02 -7.08 -1.01
#